data_AF-A0A7Y4SXA8-F1
#
_entry.id   AF-A0A7Y4SXA8-F1
#
_cell.length_a   1.000
_cell.length_b   1.000
_cell.length_c   1.000
_cell.angle_alpha   90.00
_cell.angle_beta   90.00
_cell.angle_gamma   90.00
#
_symmetry.space_group_name_H-M   'P 1'
#
loop_
_entity.id
_entity.type
_entity.pdbx_description
1 polymer ?
#
loop_
_entity_poly.entity_id
_entity_poly.type
_entity_poly.pdbx_seq_one_letter_code
_entity_poly.pdbx_strand_id
1 'polypeptide(L)'
;MLVPLLLAFLQEAEPEKASAPFGPLEVGIAADVLGLSFTEKELELMLPDVLERLREFEKLRAVPLANHVQPALLFAPLPAAMRASEREALEQPAAAGPPPERPANLEDLAYESIWTLNQLVTRKVVSCEELTRMFLARLKRLDATLHCVVTPLDERAMAQARKLDAEVAAGAAGSRGPLHGIPWVAKDLLAVKGTPTT
;
A
#
# COMPACT_ATOMS: atom_id res chain seq x y z
N MET A 1 -61.79 -27.01 13.69
CA MET A 1 -60.74 -26.52 12.77
C MET A 1 -59.46 -26.36 13.57
N LEU A 2 -58.57 -27.35 13.47
CA LEU A 2 -57.22 -27.35 14.02
C LEU A 2 -56.26 -26.72 13.02
N VAL A 3 -55.39 -25.81 13.46
CA VAL A 3 -54.12 -25.50 12.78
C VAL A 3 -53.03 -25.45 13.85
N PRO A 4 -52.11 -26.43 13.91
CA PRO A 4 -51.06 -26.45 14.91
C PRO A 4 -49.80 -25.69 14.47
N LEU A 5 -49.11 -25.17 15.48
CA LEU A 5 -47.68 -24.88 15.58
C LEU A 5 -46.80 -25.60 14.55
N LEU A 6 -45.94 -24.82 13.87
CA LEU A 6 -44.65 -25.32 13.39
C LEU A 6 -43.60 -24.21 13.55
N LEU A 7 -43.07 -24.14 14.77
CA LEU A 7 -41.84 -23.45 15.10
C LEU A 7 -40.70 -24.30 14.52
N ALA A 8 -40.35 -24.07 13.25
CA ALA A 8 -39.23 -24.74 12.62
C ALA A 8 -37.93 -24.15 13.18
N PHE A 9 -37.29 -24.88 14.10
CA PHE A 9 -35.88 -24.72 14.44
C PHE A 9 -35.07 -24.89 13.15
N LEU A 10 -34.64 -23.77 12.56
CA LEU A 10 -33.47 -23.74 11.68
C LEU A 10 -32.25 -23.98 12.57
N GLN A 11 -31.99 -25.26 12.83
CA GLN A 11 -30.72 -25.70 13.35
C GLN A 11 -29.72 -25.50 12.20
N GLU A 12 -29.06 -24.34 12.16
CA GLU A 12 -27.87 -24.18 11.35
C GLU A 12 -26.93 -25.33 11.71
N ALA A 13 -26.60 -26.16 10.73
CA ALA A 13 -25.66 -27.25 10.94
C ALA A 13 -24.37 -26.63 11.47
N GLU A 14 -24.00 -26.96 12.70
CA GLU A 14 -22.71 -26.52 13.22
C GLU A 14 -21.64 -27.03 12.26
N PRO A 15 -20.74 -26.16 11.79
CA PRO A 15 -19.67 -26.58 10.92
C PRO A 15 -18.93 -27.73 11.61
N GLU A 16 -18.77 -28.83 10.89
CA GLU A 16 -18.01 -30.00 11.31
C GLU A 16 -16.72 -29.50 11.99
N LYS A 17 -16.51 -29.86 13.26
CA LYS A 17 -15.34 -29.43 14.03
C LYS A 17 -14.09 -29.91 13.32
N ALA A 18 -13.57 -29.10 12.40
CA ALA A 18 -12.25 -29.28 11.84
C ALA A 18 -11.29 -29.36 13.02
N SER A 19 -10.51 -30.44 13.09
CA SER A 19 -9.49 -30.57 14.13
C SER A 19 -8.63 -29.32 14.12
N ALA A 20 -8.43 -28.71 15.29
CA ALA A 20 -7.61 -27.50 15.39
C ALA A 20 -6.26 -27.73 14.68
N PRO A 21 -5.78 -26.78 13.86
CA PRO A 21 -4.57 -26.96 13.06
C PRO A 21 -3.29 -27.11 13.91
N PHE A 22 -3.37 -26.84 15.20
CA PHE A 22 -2.31 -26.99 16.19
C PHE A 22 -2.90 -27.04 17.61
N GLY A 23 -2.09 -27.50 18.58
CA GLY A 23 -2.44 -27.58 20.00
C GLY A 23 -1.55 -26.68 20.90
N PRO A 24 -1.58 -26.90 22.23
CA PRO A 24 -0.84 -26.06 23.18
C PRO A 24 0.68 -26.14 22.99
N LEU A 25 1.21 -27.30 22.57
CA LEU A 25 2.63 -27.50 22.34
C LEU A 25 3.17 -26.57 21.24
N GLU A 26 2.49 -26.50 20.10
CA GLU A 26 2.91 -25.63 18.99
C GLU A 26 2.81 -24.15 19.37
N VAL A 27 1.80 -23.76 20.15
CA VAL A 27 1.69 -22.41 20.70
C VAL A 27 2.87 -22.10 21.63
N GLY A 28 3.28 -23.07 22.46
CA GLY A 28 4.47 -22.96 23.30
C GLY A 28 5.76 -22.77 22.50
N ILE A 29 5.97 -23.58 21.46
CA ILE A 29 7.12 -23.45 20.55
C ILE A 29 7.15 -22.06 19.89
N ALA A 30 5.99 -21.56 19.44
CA ALA A 30 5.90 -20.22 18.86
C ALA A 30 6.18 -19.11 19.90
N ALA A 31 5.72 -19.28 21.15
CA ALA A 31 6.02 -18.36 22.24
C ALA A 31 7.52 -18.29 22.54
N ASP A 32 8.22 -19.43 22.53
CA ASP A 32 9.66 -19.49 22.76
C ASP A 32 10.44 -18.70 21.70
N VAL A 33 10.04 -18.78 20.42
CA VAL A 33 10.64 -17.97 19.33
C VAL A 33 10.49 -16.47 19.59
N LEU A 34 9.40 -16.06 20.25
CA LEU A 34 9.14 -14.67 20.63
C LEU A 34 9.79 -14.28 21.97
N GLY A 35 10.50 -15.20 22.64
CA GLY A 35 11.10 -14.99 23.94
C GLY A 35 10.07 -14.90 25.09
N LEU A 36 8.91 -15.54 24.91
CA LEU A 36 7.85 -15.63 25.91
C LEU A 36 7.83 -17.03 26.51
N SER A 37 7.49 -17.14 27.80
CA SER A 37 7.37 -18.43 28.49
C SER A 37 6.05 -18.51 29.22
N PHE A 38 5.38 -19.64 29.05
CA PHE A 38 4.07 -19.92 29.65
C PHE A 38 4.09 -21.33 30.26
N THR A 39 3.31 -21.50 31.32
CA THR A 39 3.02 -22.83 31.88
C THR A 39 2.08 -23.59 30.93
N GLU A 40 2.09 -24.92 31.03
CA GLU A 40 1.19 -25.78 30.24
C GLU A 40 -0.29 -25.37 30.41
N LYS A 41 -0.69 -25.02 31.64
CA LYS A 41 -2.03 -24.54 31.94
C LYS A 41 -2.36 -23.20 31.29
N GLU A 42 -1.40 -22.28 31.20
CA GLU A 42 -1.59 -21.01 30.50
C GLU A 42 -1.74 -21.24 28.99
N LEU A 43 -0.95 -22.15 28.41
CA LEU A 43 -1.06 -22.53 26.99
C LEU A 43 -2.41 -23.17 26.66
N GLU A 44 -2.91 -24.06 27.53
CA GLU A 44 -4.25 -24.64 27.40
C GLU A 44 -5.35 -23.57 27.44
N LEU A 45 -5.21 -22.57 28.33
CA LEU A 45 -6.17 -21.46 28.44
C LEU A 45 -6.11 -20.50 27.25
N MET A 46 -4.93 -20.29 26.67
CA MET A 46 -4.74 -19.41 25.51
C MET A 46 -5.20 -20.02 24.19
N LEU A 47 -5.14 -21.36 24.06
CA LEU A 47 -5.40 -22.05 22.79
C LEU A 47 -6.73 -21.67 22.13
N PRO A 48 -7.88 -21.60 22.84
CA PRO A 48 -9.15 -21.18 22.23
C PRO A 48 -9.10 -19.78 21.59
N ASP A 49 -8.46 -18.82 22.28
CA ASP A 49 -8.34 -17.44 21.79
C ASP A 49 -7.44 -17.37 20.56
N VAL A 50 -6.32 -18.10 20.55
CA VAL A 50 -5.42 -18.17 19.39
C VAL A 50 -6.14 -18.76 18.16
N LEU A 51 -6.93 -19.81 18.37
CA LEU A 51 -7.73 -20.43 17.31
C LEU A 51 -8.87 -19.50 16.83
N GLU A 52 -9.47 -18.71 17.73
CA GLU A 52 -10.42 -17.67 17.34
C GLU A 52 -9.76 -16.60 16.47
N ARG A 53 -8.60 -16.08 16.89
CA ARG A 53 -7.83 -15.09 16.10
C ARG A 53 -7.43 -15.62 14.74
N LEU A 54 -7.05 -16.90 14.63
CA LEU A 54 -6.76 -17.52 13.34
C LEU A 54 -7.99 -17.47 12.41
N ARG A 55 -9.17 -17.85 12.91
CA ARG A 55 -10.42 -17.79 12.14
C ARG A 55 -10.79 -16.37 11.73
N GLU A 56 -10.55 -15.39 12.59
CA GLU A 56 -10.71 -13.97 12.23
C GLU A 56 -9.78 -13.55 11.09
N PHE A 57 -8.50 -13.93 11.15
CA PHE A 57 -7.54 -13.64 10.08
C PHE A 57 -7.90 -14.34 8.77
N GLU A 58 -8.39 -15.58 8.81
CA GLU A 58 -8.86 -16.29 7.63
C GLU A 58 -10.05 -15.57 6.98
N LYS A 59 -11.02 -15.11 7.78
CA LYS A 59 -12.15 -14.30 7.30
C LYS A 59 -11.66 -12.99 6.66
N LEU A 60 -10.71 -12.29 7.28
CA LEU A 60 -10.15 -11.05 6.74
C LEU A 60 -9.40 -11.30 5.42
N ARG A 61 -8.62 -12.37 5.32
CA ARG A 61 -7.89 -12.75 4.11
C ARG A 61 -8.80 -13.22 2.97
N ALA A 62 -9.99 -13.72 3.29
CA ALA A 62 -11.00 -14.09 2.31
C ALA A 62 -11.68 -12.87 1.66
N VAL A 63 -11.53 -11.66 2.21
CA VAL A 63 -12.06 -10.44 1.61
C VAL A 63 -11.22 -10.07 0.38
N PRO A 64 -11.78 -10.07 -0.84
CA PRO A 64 -11.03 -9.71 -2.04
C PRO A 64 -10.72 -8.21 -2.04
N LEU A 65 -9.45 -7.85 -1.87
CA LEU A 65 -8.97 -6.47 -2.00
C LEU A 65 -7.96 -6.40 -3.15
N ALA A 66 -8.40 -5.87 -4.29
CA ALA A 66 -7.51 -5.72 -5.43
C ALA A 66 -6.52 -4.56 -5.21
N ASN A 67 -5.27 -4.70 -5.66
CA ASN A 67 -4.22 -3.69 -5.48
C ASN A 67 -4.53 -2.30 -6.07
N HIS A 68 -5.53 -2.19 -6.95
CA HIS A 68 -5.98 -0.92 -7.52
C HIS A 68 -7.06 -0.23 -6.70
N VAL A 69 -7.61 -0.89 -5.67
CA VAL A 69 -8.56 -0.28 -4.74
C VAL A 69 -7.77 0.73 -3.91
N GLN A 70 -8.16 2.00 -4.00
CA GLN A 70 -7.51 3.04 -3.21
C GLN A 70 -7.79 2.82 -1.72
N PRO A 71 -6.79 3.05 -0.84
CA PRO A 71 -7.04 3.04 0.59
C PRO A 71 -8.05 4.15 0.94
N ALA A 72 -8.80 3.96 2.02
CA ALA A 72 -9.66 5.01 2.54
C ALA A 72 -8.79 6.20 3.01
N LEU A 73 -8.69 7.23 2.18
CA LEU A 73 -7.93 8.46 2.48
C LEU A 73 -8.67 9.38 3.45
N LEU A 74 -9.99 9.21 3.55
CA LEU A 74 -10.86 9.95 4.44
C LEU A 74 -11.56 8.98 5.39
N PHE A 75 -11.24 9.05 6.67
CA PHE A 75 -12.07 8.45 7.70
C PHE A 75 -13.12 9.48 8.13
N ALA A 76 -14.32 9.36 7.58
CA ALA A 76 -15.46 10.18 7.95
C ALA A 76 -16.40 9.36 8.84
N PRO A 77 -16.26 9.39 10.18
CA PRO A 77 -17.11 8.64 11.11
C PRO A 77 -18.49 9.32 11.28
N LEU A 78 -19.07 9.79 10.17
CA LEU A 78 -20.37 10.43 10.18
C LEU A 78 -21.47 9.36 10.32
N PRO A 79 -22.47 9.58 11.19
CA PRO A 79 -23.65 8.73 11.24
C PRO A 79 -24.26 8.54 9.85
N ALA A 80 -24.85 7.37 9.56
CA ALA A 80 -25.41 7.06 8.25
C ALA A 80 -26.40 8.10 7.71
N ALA A 81 -27.10 8.81 8.61
CA ALA A 81 -28.04 9.89 8.31
C ALA A 81 -27.37 11.26 8.03
N MET A 82 -26.09 11.42 8.36
CA MET A 82 -25.29 12.64 8.19
C MET A 82 -24.19 12.46 7.14
N ARG A 83 -24.32 11.47 6.22
CA ARG A 83 -23.44 11.40 5.05
C ARG A 83 -23.61 12.70 4.26
N ALA A 84 -22.69 13.64 4.48
CA ALA A 84 -22.49 14.75 3.57
C ALA A 84 -22.29 14.15 2.18
N SER A 85 -22.75 14.83 1.13
CA SER A 85 -22.51 14.40 -0.25
C SER A 85 -21.04 14.03 -0.39
N GLU A 86 -20.76 12.79 -0.81
CA GLU A 86 -19.46 12.10 -0.85
C GLU A 86 -18.42 12.78 -1.78
N ARG A 87 -18.62 14.05 -2.10
CA ARG A 87 -18.01 14.84 -3.14
C ARG A 87 -17.35 16.13 -2.65
N GLU A 88 -17.13 16.29 -1.36
CA GLU A 88 -15.90 17.00 -0.98
C GLU A 88 -14.77 16.02 -1.23
N ALA A 89 -14.49 15.82 -2.53
CA ALA A 89 -13.22 15.30 -3.00
C ALA A 89 -12.18 15.99 -2.15
N LEU A 90 -11.24 15.23 -1.60
CA LEU A 90 -10.00 15.79 -1.06
C LEU A 90 -9.56 16.87 -2.04
N GLU A 91 -9.87 18.13 -1.73
CA GLU A 91 -9.51 19.21 -2.62
C GLU A 91 -8.00 19.12 -2.62
N GLN A 92 -7.44 18.79 -3.77
CA GLN A 92 -6.00 18.86 -3.93
C GLN A 92 -5.66 20.27 -3.48
N PRO A 93 -4.89 20.46 -2.40
CA PRO A 93 -4.62 21.80 -1.92
C PRO A 93 -4.10 22.56 -3.12
N ALA A 94 -4.86 23.59 -3.53
CA ALA A 94 -4.48 24.39 -4.68
C ALA A 94 -3.04 24.83 -4.43
N ALA A 95 -2.18 24.73 -5.45
CA ALA A 95 -0.80 25.21 -5.37
C ALA A 95 -0.79 26.57 -4.71
N ALA A 96 -0.28 26.67 -3.48
CA ALA A 96 -0.13 27.97 -2.84
C ALA A 96 1.11 28.62 -3.46
N GLY A 97 0.92 29.38 -4.54
CA GLY A 97 1.97 30.20 -5.14
C GLY A 97 2.03 30.20 -6.67
N PRO A 98 2.92 31.03 -7.24
CA PRO A 98 3.19 31.02 -8.67
C PRO A 98 3.73 29.65 -9.10
N PRO A 99 3.47 29.23 -10.35
CA PRO A 99 3.85 27.91 -10.78
C PRO A 99 5.37 27.87 -10.97
N PRO A 100 6.05 26.79 -10.57
CA PRO A 100 7.51 26.74 -10.50
C PRO A 100 8.16 26.87 -11.87
N GLU A 101 9.34 27.46 -11.90
CA GLU A 101 10.16 27.62 -13.09
C GLU A 101 11.25 26.55 -13.16
N ARG A 102 11.85 26.38 -14.33
CA ARG A 102 12.97 25.47 -14.49
C ARG A 102 14.19 26.03 -13.72
N PRO A 103 14.80 25.25 -12.81
CA PRO A 103 16.00 25.72 -12.12
C PRO A 103 17.18 25.79 -13.10
N ALA A 104 18.16 26.65 -12.78
CA ALA A 104 19.40 26.74 -13.55
C ALA A 104 20.22 25.44 -13.47
N ASN A 105 20.24 24.79 -12.30
CA ASN A 105 20.82 23.48 -12.09
C ASN A 105 19.72 22.45 -11.82
N LEU A 106 19.66 21.41 -12.64
CA LEU A 106 18.63 20.37 -12.51
C LEU A 106 18.79 19.55 -11.21
N GLU A 107 20.01 19.44 -10.65
CA GLU A 107 20.21 18.75 -9.37
C GLU A 107 19.53 19.46 -8.18
N ASP A 108 19.19 20.74 -8.29
CA ASP A 108 18.47 21.47 -7.24
C ASP A 108 17.08 20.86 -6.99
N LEU A 109 16.50 20.22 -8.02
CA LEU A 109 15.24 19.46 -7.92
C LEU A 109 15.32 18.25 -6.98
N ALA A 110 16.51 17.79 -6.59
CA ALA A 110 16.65 16.66 -5.68
C ALA A 110 16.10 16.94 -4.27
N TYR A 111 15.91 18.22 -3.93
CA TYR A 111 15.42 18.68 -2.62
C TYR A 111 14.03 19.33 -2.70
N GLU A 112 13.43 19.34 -3.89
CA GLU A 112 12.12 19.95 -4.12
C GLU A 112 10.97 19.06 -3.62
N SER A 113 9.84 19.70 -3.35
CA SER A 113 8.63 18.97 -2.98
C SER A 113 8.10 18.16 -4.16
N ILE A 114 7.46 17.02 -3.88
CA ILE A 114 6.74 16.21 -4.89
C ILE A 114 5.74 17.07 -5.68
N TRP A 115 5.11 18.04 -5.01
CA TRP A 115 4.16 18.97 -5.62
C TRP A 115 4.83 19.87 -6.66
N THR A 116 5.99 20.44 -6.33
CA THR A 116 6.82 21.23 -7.26
C THR A 116 7.23 20.39 -8.47
N LEU A 117 7.76 19.19 -8.23
CA LEU A 117 8.21 18.28 -9.29
C LEU A 117 7.06 17.89 -10.23
N ASN A 118 5.88 17.58 -9.66
CA ASN A 118 4.70 17.24 -10.43
C ASN A 118 4.24 18.41 -11.31
N GLN A 119 4.24 19.64 -10.79
CA GLN A 119 3.93 20.83 -11.60
C GLN A 119 4.91 21.02 -12.75
N LEU A 120 6.22 20.85 -12.51
CA LEU A 120 7.23 20.98 -13.56
C LEU A 120 7.02 19.95 -14.68
N VAL A 121 6.70 18.70 -14.31
CA VAL A 121 6.41 17.61 -15.25
C VAL A 121 5.11 17.84 -16.02
N THR A 122 4.02 18.12 -15.32
CA THR A 122 2.69 18.28 -15.95
C THR A 122 2.63 19.50 -16.86
N ARG A 123 3.38 20.56 -16.54
CA ARG A 123 3.53 21.77 -17.38
C ARG A 123 4.59 21.61 -18.48
N LYS A 124 5.22 20.44 -18.61
CA LYS A 124 6.26 20.14 -19.62
C LYS A 124 7.50 21.03 -19.52
N VAL A 125 7.79 21.53 -18.31
CA VAL A 125 8.98 22.37 -18.01
C VAL A 125 10.22 21.49 -17.80
N VAL A 126 10.02 20.31 -17.22
CA VAL A 126 11.01 19.24 -17.06
C VAL A 126 10.34 17.94 -17.46
N SER A 127 10.99 17.09 -18.24
CA SER A 127 10.41 15.78 -18.59
C SER A 127 10.59 14.74 -17.47
N CYS A 128 9.75 13.72 -17.44
CA CYS A 128 9.94 12.55 -16.58
C CYS A 128 11.32 11.93 -16.84
N GLU A 129 11.71 11.82 -18.12
CA GLU A 129 13.01 11.27 -18.50
C GLU A 129 14.19 12.09 -17.98
N GLU A 130 14.13 13.43 -18.08
CA GLU A 130 15.15 14.33 -17.53
C GLU A 130 15.28 14.14 -16.01
N LEU A 131 14.15 14.11 -15.31
CA LEU A 131 14.11 13.96 -13.86
C LEU A 131 14.65 12.60 -13.41
N THR A 132 14.21 11.50 -14.05
CA THR A 132 14.70 10.15 -13.77
C THR A 132 16.20 10.04 -14.03
N ARG A 133 16.70 10.58 -15.15
CA ARG A 133 18.11 10.54 -15.49
C ARG A 133 18.97 11.27 -14.46
N MET A 134 18.51 12.43 -13.99
CA MET A 134 19.19 13.20 -12.94
C MET A 134 19.29 12.41 -11.63
N PHE A 135 18.19 11.79 -11.16
CA PHE A 135 18.21 10.98 -9.95
C PHE A 135 19.06 9.71 -10.08
N LEU A 136 19.04 9.03 -11.24
CA LEU A 136 19.90 7.86 -11.48
C LEU A 136 21.39 8.22 -11.47
N ALA A 137 21.76 9.35 -12.07
CA ALA A 137 23.14 9.84 -12.05
C ALA A 137 23.60 10.17 -10.62
N ARG A 138 22.73 10.84 -9.85
CA ARG A 138 22.98 11.16 -8.44
C ARG A 138 23.12 9.90 -7.58
N LEU A 139 22.26 8.91 -7.78
CA LEU A 139 22.33 7.62 -7.09
C LEU A 139 23.67 6.96 -7.33
N LYS A 140 24.10 6.80 -8.60
CA LYS A 140 25.40 6.20 -8.95
C LYS A 140 26.58 6.94 -8.33
N ARG A 141 26.52 8.27 -8.26
CA ARG A 141 27.56 9.09 -7.64
C ARG A 141 27.67 8.88 -6.13
N LEU A 142 26.55 8.63 -5.45
CA LEU A 142 26.48 8.51 -3.99
C LEU A 142 26.53 7.05 -3.49
N ASP A 143 26.30 6.08 -4.37
CA ASP A 143 26.12 4.68 -4.02
C ASP A 143 27.31 4.08 -3.28
N ALA A 144 28.53 4.44 -3.67
CA ALA A 144 29.76 3.97 -3.04
C ALA A 144 29.90 4.37 -1.55
N THR A 145 29.13 5.36 -1.09
CA THR A 145 29.14 5.81 0.31
C THR A 145 27.87 5.40 1.05
N LEU A 146 26.71 5.52 0.39
CA LEU A 146 25.42 5.37 1.06
C LEU A 146 24.79 3.98 0.91
N HIS A 147 25.19 3.20 -0.10
CA HIS A 147 24.67 1.86 -0.40
C HIS A 147 23.13 1.80 -0.34
N CYS A 148 22.46 2.76 -0.99
CA CYS A 148 21.01 2.97 -0.84
C CYS A 148 20.15 1.97 -1.61
N VAL A 149 20.69 1.30 -2.64
CA VAL A 149 19.91 0.46 -3.55
C VAL A 149 20.62 -0.86 -3.77
N VAL A 150 19.91 -1.96 -3.48
CA VAL A 150 20.42 -3.33 -3.69
C VAL A 150 20.17 -3.84 -5.11
N THR A 151 19.04 -3.47 -5.70
CA THR A 151 18.64 -3.87 -7.06
C THR A 151 18.34 -2.63 -7.91
N PRO A 152 19.31 -2.11 -8.66
CA PRO A 152 19.09 -0.98 -9.56
C PRO A 152 18.22 -1.41 -10.77
N LEU A 153 17.23 -0.57 -11.11
CA LEU A 153 16.25 -0.82 -12.18
C LEU A 153 16.27 0.28 -13.24
N ASP A 154 17.47 0.76 -13.61
CA ASP A 154 17.69 1.91 -14.51
C ASP A 154 16.89 1.82 -15.82
N GLU A 155 16.98 0.70 -16.53
CA GLU A 155 16.29 0.53 -17.82
C GLU A 155 14.77 0.61 -17.67
N ARG A 156 14.23 -0.03 -16.63
CA ARG A 156 12.81 0.00 -16.31
C ARG A 156 12.37 1.41 -15.95
N ALA A 157 13.14 2.12 -15.12
CA ALA A 157 12.84 3.49 -14.73
C ALA A 157 12.81 4.42 -15.95
N MET A 158 13.81 4.33 -16.83
CA MET A 158 13.88 5.13 -18.06
C MET A 158 12.76 4.78 -19.05
N ALA A 159 12.41 3.50 -19.19
CA ALA A 159 11.30 3.08 -20.05
C ALA A 159 9.94 3.60 -19.54
N GLN A 160 9.73 3.57 -18.22
CA GLN A 160 8.52 4.12 -17.61
C GLN A 160 8.47 5.64 -17.75
N ALA A 161 9.58 6.34 -17.54
CA ALA A 161 9.66 7.80 -17.70
C ALA A 161 9.25 8.23 -19.12
N ARG A 162 9.80 7.57 -20.16
CA ARG A 162 9.42 7.82 -21.57
C ARG A 162 7.92 7.62 -21.82
N LYS A 163 7.35 6.55 -21.26
CA LYS A 163 5.92 6.29 -21.38
C LYS A 163 5.09 7.40 -20.73
N LEU A 164 5.49 7.85 -19.55
CA LEU A 164 4.79 8.91 -18.80
C LEU A 164 4.91 10.27 -19.50
N ASP A 165 6.04 10.55 -20.13
CA ASP A 165 6.20 11.73 -20.99
C ASP A 165 5.26 11.70 -22.20
N ALA A 166 5.07 10.52 -22.83
CA ALA A 166 4.11 10.37 -23.92
C ALA A 166 2.66 10.59 -23.45
N GLU A 167 2.30 10.13 -22.25
CA GLU A 167 0.98 10.38 -21.64
C GLU A 167 0.76 11.88 -21.37
N VAL A 168 1.77 12.58 -20.84
CA VAL A 168 1.72 14.05 -20.65
C VAL A 168 1.61 14.77 -21.99
N ALA A 169 2.34 14.32 -23.01
CA ALA A 169 2.26 14.88 -24.37
C ALA A 169 0.85 14.74 -24.95
N ALA A 170 0.19 13.61 -24.71
CA ALA A 170 -1.19 13.32 -25.14
C ALA A 170 -2.28 14.04 -24.32
N GLY A 171 -1.91 14.90 -23.36
CA GLY A 171 -2.87 15.66 -22.55
C GLY A 171 -3.47 14.87 -21.37
N ALA A 172 -2.94 13.68 -21.05
CA ALA A 172 -3.34 12.89 -19.88
C ALA A 172 -2.56 13.27 -18.61
N ALA A 173 -1.94 14.47 -18.58
CA ALA A 173 -1.25 15.01 -17.42
C ALA A 173 -2.22 15.13 -16.24
N GLY A 174 -1.93 14.44 -15.13
CA GLY A 174 -2.79 14.40 -13.93
C GLY A 174 -3.73 13.21 -13.82
N SER A 175 -3.86 12.37 -14.85
CA SER A 175 -4.67 11.13 -14.79
C SER A 175 -4.18 10.12 -13.74
N ARG A 176 -2.90 10.21 -13.35
CA ARG A 176 -2.27 9.38 -12.31
C ARG A 176 -2.13 10.09 -10.96
N GLY A 177 -2.68 11.29 -10.83
CA GLY A 177 -2.59 12.10 -9.61
C GLY A 177 -1.19 12.71 -9.38
N PRO A 178 -0.87 13.11 -8.14
CA PRO A 178 0.31 13.92 -7.81
C PRO A 178 1.65 13.20 -8.00
N LEU A 179 1.65 11.88 -8.17
CA LEU A 179 2.87 11.08 -8.38
C LEU A 179 3.17 10.80 -9.87
N HIS A 180 2.42 11.40 -10.80
CA HIS A 180 2.71 11.24 -12.23
C HIS A 180 4.14 11.68 -12.57
N GLY A 181 4.97 10.75 -13.05
CA GLY A 181 6.33 11.05 -13.51
C GLY A 181 7.39 11.17 -12.43
N ILE A 182 7.03 11.01 -11.15
CA ILE A 182 7.96 11.18 -10.02
C ILE A 182 8.77 9.89 -9.81
N PRO A 183 10.12 9.92 -9.89
CA PRO A 183 10.96 8.77 -9.60
C PRO A 183 10.87 8.38 -8.12
N TRP A 184 10.85 7.08 -7.84
CA TRP A 184 10.79 6.55 -6.47
C TRP A 184 11.50 5.20 -6.37
N VAL A 185 11.76 4.76 -5.13
CA VAL A 185 12.36 3.47 -4.81
C VAL A 185 11.48 2.71 -3.81
N ALA A 186 11.42 1.39 -3.94
CA ALA A 186 10.75 0.51 -2.98
C ALA A 186 11.76 -0.01 -1.97
N LYS A 187 11.32 -0.20 -0.72
CA LYS A 187 12.10 -1.00 0.24
C LYS A 187 12.12 -2.45 -0.25
N ASP A 188 13.28 -3.12 -0.18
CA ASP A 188 13.44 -4.52 -0.58
C ASP A 188 12.81 -5.52 0.42
N LEU A 189 11.70 -5.14 1.04
CA LEU A 189 10.79 -6.01 1.77
C LEU A 189 9.45 -6.15 1.02
N LEU A 190 9.31 -5.45 -0.11
CA LEU A 190 8.11 -5.41 -0.93
C LEU A 190 8.34 -6.26 -2.17
N ALA A 191 7.67 -7.41 -2.24
CA ALA A 191 7.80 -8.31 -3.36
C ALA A 191 7.29 -7.67 -4.67
N VAL A 192 8.14 -7.60 -5.68
CA VAL A 192 7.81 -7.09 -7.01
C VAL A 192 8.03 -8.18 -8.05
N LYS A 193 7.00 -8.46 -8.84
CA LYS A 193 7.08 -9.47 -9.90
C LYS A 193 8.21 -9.12 -10.88
N GLY A 194 9.10 -10.08 -11.12
CA GLY A 194 10.20 -9.95 -12.09
C GLY A 194 11.45 -9.27 -11.55
N THR A 195 11.55 -9.05 -10.24
CA THR A 195 12.78 -8.59 -9.57
C THR A 195 13.10 -9.51 -8.39
N PRO A 196 14.38 -9.60 -7.97
CA PRO A 196 14.71 -10.18 -6.67
C PRO A 196 13.98 -9.44 -5.54
N THR A 197 13.78 -10.15 -4.43
CA THR A 197 13.37 -9.60 -3.14
C THR A 197 14.13 -10.40 -2.09
N THR A 198 14.91 -9.72 -1.24
CA THR A 198 15.88 -10.37 -0.34
C THR A 198 15.50 -10.31 1.13
#